data_AF-A0A124G0W8-F1
#
_entry.id   AF-A0A124G0W8-F1
#
_cell.length_a   1.000
_cell.length_b   1.000
_cell.length_c   1.000
_cell.angle_alpha   90.00
_cell.angle_beta   90.00
_cell.angle_gamma   90.00
#
_symmetry.space_group_name_H-M   'P 1'
#
loop_
_entity.id
_entity.type
_entity.pdbx_description
1 polymer ?
#
loop_
_entity_poly.entity_id
_entity_poly.type
_entity_poly.pdbx_seq_one_letter_code
_entity_poly.pdbx_strand_id
1 'polypeptide(L)'
;MQIDGEHLRLSDIFSVAFDNEPCTIEEGAARLLDERRKSLEIISKEKTIYGVNTGFGILADHRISPDDVDALQKNIVLSHAAGVGEPVRQELVRAIMLVRANSLLKGYSGVRKCVVQRILDLLNNGITPLVPEKGSVGASGDLAPLAHIAMTLIGEGECFLDGKVVSSSQAMERKKLQPLVLKSKEGLSLLNGTAFMAGIGACATHTVTQLFAGRLHAQNDSPGVRGGERHNRLC
;
A
#
# COMPACT_ATOMS: atom_id res chain seq x y z
N MET A 1 10.66 11.47 -4.47
CA MET A 1 9.78 12.21 -3.54
C MET A 1 9.89 11.78 -2.06
N GLN A 2 9.41 12.61 -1.12
CA GLN A 2 9.20 12.23 0.29
C GLN A 2 7.70 12.04 0.57
N ILE A 3 7.34 11.07 1.41
CA ILE A 3 5.96 10.84 1.87
C ILE A 3 5.84 11.03 3.39
N ASP A 4 4.70 11.56 3.84
CA ASP A 4 4.47 12.00 5.22
C ASP A 4 3.16 11.47 5.85
N GLY A 5 2.32 10.80 5.07
CA GLY A 5 1.01 10.30 5.49
C GLY A 5 -0.18 11.21 5.20
N GLU A 6 0.04 12.46 4.80
CA GLU A 6 -1.04 13.46 4.65
C GLU A 6 -1.13 14.05 3.23
N HIS A 7 0.00 14.26 2.54
CA HIS A 7 0.03 15.09 1.32
C HIS A 7 0.28 14.34 0.01
N LEU A 8 0.08 13.02 -0.01
CA LEU A 8 0.27 12.20 -1.20
C LEU A 8 -0.78 12.50 -2.28
N ARG A 9 -0.35 12.93 -3.47
CA ARG A 9 -1.23 13.30 -4.59
C ARG A 9 -1.37 12.17 -5.60
N LEU A 10 -2.39 12.28 -6.48
CA LEU A 10 -2.59 11.34 -7.58
C LEU A 10 -1.40 11.28 -8.55
N SER A 11 -0.77 12.43 -8.82
CA SER A 11 0.45 12.51 -9.65
C SER A 11 1.59 11.74 -9.03
N ASP A 12 1.79 11.89 -7.73
CA ASP A 12 2.89 11.26 -7.00
C ASP A 12 2.76 9.74 -7.02
N ILE A 13 1.53 9.24 -6.82
CA ILE A 13 1.21 7.81 -6.94
C ILE A 13 1.55 7.32 -8.35
N PHE A 14 1.18 8.07 -9.38
CA PHE A 14 1.46 7.70 -10.75
C PHE A 14 2.97 7.68 -11.05
N SER A 15 3.72 8.71 -10.64
CA SER A 15 5.18 8.79 -10.84
C SER A 15 5.93 7.63 -10.20
N VAL A 16 5.58 7.24 -8.97
CA VAL A 16 6.20 6.09 -8.31
C VAL A 16 5.79 4.77 -8.98
N ALA A 17 4.51 4.63 -9.33
CA ALA A 17 3.94 3.40 -9.85
C ALA A 17 4.39 3.09 -11.28
N PHE A 18 4.36 4.08 -12.18
CA PHE A 18 4.60 3.92 -13.62
C PHE A 18 5.99 4.40 -14.05
N ASP A 19 6.53 5.46 -13.43
CA ASP A 19 7.82 6.06 -13.82
C ASP A 19 8.98 5.61 -12.91
N ASN A 20 8.70 4.77 -11.91
CA ASN A 20 9.67 4.29 -10.92
C ASN A 20 10.36 5.41 -10.15
N GLU A 21 9.67 6.53 -9.90
CA GLU A 21 10.24 7.61 -9.09
C GLU A 21 10.60 7.08 -7.68
N PRO A 22 11.84 7.30 -7.19
CA PRO A 22 12.23 6.88 -5.85
C PRO A 22 11.45 7.62 -4.75
N CYS A 23 11.13 6.91 -3.67
CA CYS A 23 10.40 7.48 -2.53
C CYS A 23 11.08 7.18 -1.18
N THR A 24 11.00 8.14 -0.26
CA THR A 24 11.54 8.01 1.11
C THR A 24 10.55 8.54 2.15
N ILE A 25 10.75 8.18 3.42
CA ILE A 25 9.93 8.67 4.53
C ILE A 25 10.41 10.08 4.92
N GLU A 26 9.48 11.00 5.15
CA GLU A 26 9.76 12.32 5.74
C GLU A 26 10.15 12.18 7.23
N GLU A 27 11.07 13.02 7.72
CA GLU A 27 11.66 12.86 9.06
C GLU A 27 10.65 13.06 10.21
N GLY A 28 9.74 14.02 10.10
CA GLY A 28 8.61 14.21 11.02
C GLY A 28 7.70 12.98 11.09
N ALA A 29 7.32 12.42 9.96
CA ALA A 29 6.50 11.21 9.90
C ALA A 29 7.23 9.98 10.48
N ALA A 30 8.54 9.88 10.26
CA ALA A 30 9.37 8.85 10.88
C ALA A 30 9.39 8.97 12.42
N ARG A 31 9.56 10.19 12.95
CA ARG A 31 9.50 10.46 14.39
C ARG A 31 8.13 10.14 14.98
N LEU A 32 7.06 10.51 14.29
CA LEU A 32 5.68 10.21 14.69
C LEU A 32 5.46 8.70 14.83
N LEU A 33 5.95 7.88 13.89
CA LEU A 33 5.84 6.42 14.01
C LEU A 33 6.54 5.88 15.25
N ASP A 34 7.76 6.34 15.51
CA ASP A 34 8.55 5.89 16.66
C ASP A 34 7.84 6.27 17.98
N GLU A 35 7.23 7.46 18.07
CA GLU A 35 6.40 7.89 19.21
C GLU A 35 5.15 7.03 19.37
N ARG A 36 4.38 6.82 18.30
CA ARG A 36 3.13 6.05 18.33
C ARG A 36 3.37 4.59 18.68
N ARG A 37 4.48 4.02 18.20
CA ARG A 37 4.91 2.67 18.56
C ARG A 37 5.19 2.57 20.06
N LYS A 38 5.95 3.52 20.62
CA LYS A 38 6.24 3.58 22.05
C LYS A 38 4.97 3.71 22.90
N SER A 39 4.01 4.55 22.49
CA SER A 39 2.72 4.67 23.17
C SER A 39 1.93 3.35 23.15
N LEU A 40 1.89 2.66 22.00
CA LEU A 40 1.22 1.37 21.88
C LEU A 40 1.82 0.33 22.85
N GLU A 41 3.14 0.25 22.92
CA GLU A 41 3.85 -0.68 23.80
C GLU A 41 3.53 -0.41 25.28
N ILE A 42 3.47 0.86 25.70
CA ILE A 42 3.10 1.24 27.07
C ILE A 42 1.66 0.81 27.38
N ILE A 43 0.70 1.18 26.52
CA ILE A 43 -0.73 0.92 26.76
C ILE A 43 -1.03 -0.59 26.75
N SER A 44 -0.34 -1.36 25.91
CA SER A 44 -0.54 -2.81 25.77
C SER A 44 -0.15 -3.64 27.00
N LYS A 45 0.62 -3.06 27.94
CA LYS A 45 0.97 -3.72 29.21
C LYS A 45 -0.22 -3.82 30.16
N GLU A 46 -1.09 -2.82 30.14
CA GLU A 46 -2.18 -2.67 31.10
C GLU A 46 -3.55 -2.96 30.48
N LYS A 47 -3.68 -2.85 29.16
CA LYS A 47 -4.97 -3.02 28.46
C LYS A 47 -4.93 -4.17 27.46
N THR A 48 -6.06 -4.86 27.35
CA THR A 48 -6.33 -5.78 26.24
C THR A 48 -6.67 -4.96 24.99
N ILE A 49 -5.95 -5.18 23.90
CA ILE A 49 -6.09 -4.43 22.65
C ILE A 49 -6.16 -5.42 21.48
N TYR A 50 -7.19 -5.28 20.64
CA TYR A 50 -7.43 -6.12 19.47
C TYR A 50 -6.20 -6.21 18.53
N GLY A 51 -5.76 -7.42 18.23
CA GLY A 51 -4.64 -7.69 17.32
C GLY A 51 -3.26 -7.27 17.83
N VAL A 52 -3.17 -6.82 19.09
CA VAL A 52 -1.91 -6.48 19.77
C VAL A 52 -1.55 -7.61 20.73
N ASN A 53 -2.40 -7.85 21.73
CA ASN A 53 -2.23 -8.93 22.73
C ASN A 53 -3.44 -9.87 22.78
N THR A 54 -4.23 -9.87 21.71
CA THR A 54 -5.40 -10.74 21.49
C THR A 54 -5.35 -11.37 20.11
N GLY A 55 -6.18 -12.41 19.90
CA GLY A 55 -6.39 -13.00 18.58
C GLY A 55 -7.19 -12.09 17.63
N PHE A 56 -7.57 -12.66 16.48
CA PHE A 56 -8.34 -11.97 15.44
C PHE A 56 -9.70 -12.62 15.24
N GLY A 57 -10.69 -11.84 14.77
CA GLY A 57 -12.03 -12.35 14.44
C GLY A 57 -12.68 -13.04 15.64
N ILE A 58 -13.01 -14.33 15.51
CA ILE A 58 -13.62 -15.12 16.60
C ILE A 58 -12.74 -15.21 17.86
N LEU A 59 -11.43 -14.99 17.72
CA LEU A 59 -10.48 -15.00 18.84
C LEU A 59 -10.19 -13.60 19.40
N ALA A 60 -10.98 -12.59 19.06
CA ALA A 60 -10.78 -11.20 19.50
C ALA A 60 -10.72 -11.04 21.03
N ASP A 61 -11.42 -11.90 21.77
CA ASP A 61 -11.49 -11.85 23.23
C ASP A 61 -10.43 -12.74 23.93
N HIS A 62 -9.65 -13.50 23.15
CA HIS A 62 -8.63 -14.40 23.68
C HIS A 62 -7.28 -13.71 23.75
N ARG A 63 -6.73 -13.56 24.95
CA ARG A 63 -5.39 -13.00 25.17
C ARG A 63 -4.32 -13.98 24.70
N ILE A 64 -3.31 -13.47 24.01
CA ILE A 64 -2.23 -14.24 23.42
C ILE A 64 -0.97 -14.05 24.25
N SER A 65 -0.22 -15.14 24.47
CA SER A 65 1.07 -15.08 25.15
C SER A 65 2.04 -14.20 24.35
N PRO A 66 2.89 -13.38 24.98
CA PRO A 66 3.91 -12.60 24.29
C PRO A 66 4.79 -13.42 23.34
N ASP A 67 5.07 -14.68 23.68
CA ASP A 67 5.90 -15.60 22.88
C ASP A 67 5.22 -16.03 21.57
N ASP A 68 3.88 -16.04 21.55
CA ASP A 68 3.08 -16.47 20.39
C ASP A 68 2.71 -15.30 19.46
N VAL A 69 2.91 -14.04 19.90
CA VAL A 69 2.46 -12.86 19.16
C VAL A 69 3.11 -12.77 17.78
N ASP A 70 4.42 -12.97 17.68
CA ASP A 70 5.13 -12.87 16.41
C ASP A 70 4.66 -13.94 15.41
N ALA A 71 4.48 -15.17 15.89
CA ALA A 71 3.93 -16.27 15.09
C ALA A 71 2.50 -15.96 14.63
N LEU A 72 1.67 -15.39 15.51
CA LEU A 72 0.31 -14.96 15.18
C LEU A 72 0.30 -13.90 14.06
N GLN A 73 1.23 -12.93 14.08
CA GLN A 73 1.32 -11.90 13.02
C GLN A 73 1.80 -12.47 11.69
N LYS A 74 2.68 -13.48 11.69
CA LYS A 74 3.01 -14.23 10.47
C LYS A 74 1.81 -15.03 9.97
N ASN A 75 1.11 -15.72 10.86
CA ASN A 75 0.01 -16.61 10.49
C ASN A 75 -1.18 -15.86 9.91
N ILE A 76 -1.54 -14.67 10.41
CA ILE A 76 -2.61 -13.87 9.80
C ILE A 76 -2.27 -13.47 8.36
N VAL A 77 -1.01 -13.16 8.06
CA VAL A 77 -0.56 -12.87 6.68
C VAL A 77 -0.77 -14.09 5.80
N LEU A 78 -0.24 -15.25 6.22
CA LEU A 78 -0.33 -16.47 5.42
C LEU A 78 -1.77 -16.96 5.24
N SER A 79 -2.59 -16.93 6.29
CA SER A 79 -3.96 -17.45 6.24
C SER A 79 -4.89 -16.57 5.41
N HIS A 80 -4.57 -15.28 5.23
CA HIS A 80 -5.38 -14.35 4.45
C HIS A 80 -4.88 -14.16 3.03
N ALA A 81 -3.71 -14.69 2.66
CA ALA A 81 -3.19 -14.70 1.29
C ALA A 81 -3.94 -15.70 0.38
N ALA A 82 -5.27 -15.62 0.39
CA ALA A 82 -6.19 -16.52 -0.32
C ALA A 82 -6.76 -15.90 -1.61
N GLY A 83 -6.11 -14.85 -2.13
CA GLY A 83 -6.46 -14.28 -3.44
C GLY A 83 -6.24 -15.27 -4.58
N VAL A 84 -7.02 -15.13 -5.66
CA VAL A 84 -7.00 -16.01 -6.84
C VAL A 84 -7.14 -15.22 -8.14
N GLY A 85 -6.97 -15.89 -9.27
CA GLY A 85 -7.08 -15.30 -10.61
C GLY A 85 -5.76 -14.77 -11.14
N GLU A 86 -5.83 -14.00 -12.22
CA GLU A 86 -4.65 -13.46 -12.88
C GLU A 86 -3.93 -12.44 -11.98
N PRO A 87 -2.60 -12.29 -12.11
CA PRO A 87 -1.87 -11.27 -11.40
C PRO A 87 -2.31 -9.86 -11.80
N VAL A 88 -2.49 -9.01 -10.79
CA VAL A 88 -2.64 -7.56 -10.97
C VAL A 88 -1.38 -7.01 -11.63
N ARG A 89 -1.57 -6.05 -12.54
CA ARG A 89 -0.47 -5.34 -13.21
C ARG A 89 0.51 -4.75 -12.20
N GLN A 90 1.81 -4.88 -12.49
CA GLN A 90 2.88 -4.47 -11.58
C GLN A 90 2.77 -3.00 -11.17
N GLU A 91 2.47 -2.10 -12.12
CA GLU A 91 2.33 -0.67 -11.83
C GLU A 91 1.22 -0.41 -10.79
N LEU A 92 0.09 -1.12 -10.90
CA LEU A 92 -1.00 -0.99 -9.94
C LEU A 92 -0.60 -1.53 -8.56
N VAL A 93 0.10 -2.67 -8.50
CA VAL A 93 0.63 -3.18 -7.22
C VAL A 93 1.57 -2.18 -6.56
N ARG A 94 2.44 -1.51 -7.34
CA ARG A 94 3.32 -0.44 -6.85
C ARG A 94 2.53 0.75 -6.29
N ALA A 95 1.45 1.16 -6.95
CA ALA A 95 0.54 2.20 -6.44
C ALA A 95 -0.09 1.78 -5.09
N ILE A 96 -0.56 0.53 -5.00
CA ILE A 96 -1.15 -0.03 -3.78
C ILE A 96 -0.14 -0.03 -2.63
N MET A 97 1.10 -0.43 -2.90
CA MET A 97 2.19 -0.41 -1.92
C MET A 97 2.45 1.01 -1.41
N LEU A 98 2.54 2.01 -2.30
CA LEU A 98 2.78 3.39 -1.90
C LEU A 98 1.61 3.95 -1.06
N VAL A 99 0.38 3.71 -1.49
CA VAL A 99 -0.82 4.12 -0.73
C VAL A 99 -0.83 3.46 0.64
N ARG A 100 -0.47 2.17 0.74
CA ARG A 100 -0.35 1.49 2.03
C ARG A 100 0.73 2.14 2.89
N ALA A 101 1.93 2.34 2.38
CA ALA A 101 3.04 2.97 3.09
C ALA A 101 2.63 4.35 3.64
N ASN A 102 2.01 5.19 2.81
CA ASN A 102 1.53 6.50 3.22
C ASN A 102 0.42 6.40 4.28
N SER A 103 -0.53 5.47 4.14
CA SER A 103 -1.58 5.27 5.16
C SER A 103 -1.04 4.85 6.52
N LEU A 104 0.09 4.13 6.55
CA LEU A 104 0.74 3.71 7.80
C LEU A 104 1.43 4.90 8.49
N LEU A 105 1.97 5.85 7.72
CA LEU A 105 2.65 7.04 8.24
C LEU A 105 1.75 7.99 9.02
N LYS A 106 0.41 7.89 8.87
CA LYS A 106 -0.55 8.61 9.72
C LYS A 106 -0.43 8.27 11.22
N GLY A 107 0.23 7.17 11.56
CA GLY A 107 0.61 6.83 12.95
C GLY A 107 -0.45 6.10 13.78
N TYR A 108 -1.67 5.93 13.28
CA TYR A 108 -2.74 5.22 14.00
C TYR A 108 -2.55 3.70 14.06
N SER A 109 -1.76 3.14 13.14
CA SER A 109 -1.51 1.71 13.05
C SER A 109 -0.51 1.21 14.11
N GLY A 110 0.39 2.06 14.61
CA GLY A 110 1.39 1.67 15.63
C GLY A 110 2.40 0.63 15.13
N VAL A 111 2.66 0.63 13.83
CA VAL A 111 3.72 -0.18 13.21
C VAL A 111 5.08 0.46 13.43
N ARG A 112 6.16 -0.34 13.41
CA ARG A 112 7.52 0.21 13.42
C ARG A 112 7.82 0.90 12.09
N LYS A 113 8.67 1.93 12.13
CA LYS A 113 9.19 2.61 10.94
C LYS A 113 9.81 1.65 9.92
N CYS A 114 10.48 0.58 10.36
CA CYS A 114 11.09 -0.40 9.46
C CYS A 114 10.08 -1.12 8.55
N VAL A 115 8.80 -1.21 8.97
CA VAL A 115 7.73 -1.80 8.14
C VAL A 115 7.45 -0.92 6.93
N VAL A 116 7.24 0.38 7.17
CA VAL A 116 7.03 1.35 6.07
C VAL A 116 8.29 1.45 5.21
N GLN A 117 9.46 1.52 5.84
CA GLN A 117 10.73 1.58 5.12
C GLN A 117 10.89 0.37 4.18
N ARG A 118 10.55 -0.84 4.62
CA ARG A 118 10.65 -2.02 3.77
C ARG A 118 9.74 -1.95 2.55
N ILE A 119 8.52 -1.40 2.68
CA ILE A 119 7.63 -1.20 1.53
C ILE A 119 8.31 -0.28 0.50
N LEU A 120 8.90 0.83 0.97
CA LEU A 120 9.61 1.76 0.09
C LEU A 120 10.89 1.14 -0.49
N ASP A 121 11.62 0.32 0.28
CA ASP A 121 12.79 -0.41 -0.21
C ASP A 121 12.41 -1.33 -1.38
N LEU A 122 11.30 -2.08 -1.27
CA LEU A 122 10.83 -2.94 -2.36
C LEU A 122 10.48 -2.10 -3.60
N LEU A 123 9.73 -1.01 -3.42
CA LEU A 123 9.38 -0.07 -4.50
C LEU A 123 10.63 0.46 -5.22
N ASN A 124 11.61 0.95 -4.46
CA ASN A 124 12.83 1.55 -4.96
C ASN A 124 13.79 0.52 -5.60
N ASN A 125 13.70 -0.76 -5.21
CA ASN A 125 14.52 -1.83 -5.78
C ASN A 125 13.83 -2.61 -6.90
N GLY A 126 12.62 -2.20 -7.31
CA GLY A 126 11.87 -2.84 -8.40
C GLY A 126 11.33 -4.23 -8.04
N ILE A 127 11.17 -4.52 -6.74
CA ILE A 127 10.54 -5.77 -6.28
C ILE A 127 9.04 -5.52 -6.16
N THR A 128 8.25 -6.19 -6.98
CA THR A 128 6.78 -6.01 -7.00
C THR A 128 6.09 -7.33 -6.65
N PRO A 129 5.36 -7.42 -5.52
CA PRO A 129 4.66 -8.65 -5.13
C PRO A 129 3.75 -9.20 -6.22
N LEU A 130 3.67 -10.53 -6.34
CA LEU A 130 2.70 -11.20 -7.21
C LEU A 130 1.35 -11.20 -6.49
N VAL A 131 0.44 -10.32 -6.89
CA VAL A 131 -0.87 -10.15 -6.23
C VAL A 131 -1.98 -10.62 -7.17
N PRO A 132 -2.77 -11.64 -6.81
CA PRO A 132 -3.93 -12.05 -7.59
C PRO A 132 -5.05 -10.99 -7.60
N GLU A 133 -5.78 -10.86 -8.71
CA GLU A 133 -6.79 -9.81 -8.90
C GLU A 133 -8.10 -10.02 -8.13
N LYS A 134 -8.42 -11.26 -7.70
CA LYS A 134 -9.69 -11.59 -7.02
C LYS A 134 -9.45 -12.01 -5.56
N GLY A 135 -10.41 -11.71 -4.69
CA GLY A 135 -10.41 -12.15 -3.29
C GLY A 135 -10.75 -11.05 -2.28
N SER A 136 -10.69 -9.76 -2.68
CA SER A 136 -11.23 -8.67 -1.86
C SER A 136 -12.73 -8.50 -2.11
N VAL A 137 -13.47 -8.22 -1.03
CA VAL A 137 -14.89 -7.82 -1.06
C VAL A 137 -15.08 -6.32 -0.74
N GLY A 138 -14.00 -5.59 -0.47
CA GLY A 138 -14.01 -4.15 -0.25
C GLY A 138 -14.80 -3.60 0.96
N ALA A 139 -15.33 -4.47 1.83
CA ALA A 139 -16.24 -4.06 2.91
C ALA A 139 -15.52 -3.60 4.20
N SER A 140 -14.38 -4.18 4.55
CA SER A 140 -13.68 -3.89 5.82
C SER A 140 -12.15 -4.01 5.73
N GLY A 141 -11.61 -4.00 4.52
CA GLY A 141 -10.19 -4.18 4.25
C GLY A 141 -9.96 -5.09 3.05
N ASP A 142 -8.99 -4.72 2.21
CA ASP A 142 -8.53 -5.49 1.08
C ASP A 142 -7.58 -6.62 1.54
N LEU A 143 -8.06 -7.44 2.47
CA LEU A 143 -7.24 -8.38 3.26
C LEU A 143 -6.45 -9.32 2.36
N ALA A 144 -7.10 -9.96 1.39
CA ALA A 144 -6.47 -10.95 0.52
C ALA A 144 -5.32 -10.37 -0.34
N PRO A 145 -5.52 -9.30 -1.14
CA PRO A 145 -4.43 -8.76 -1.93
C PRO A 145 -3.35 -8.09 -1.06
N LEU A 146 -3.70 -7.44 0.05
CA LEU A 146 -2.71 -6.86 0.97
C LEU A 146 -1.92 -7.93 1.72
N ALA A 147 -2.50 -9.12 1.95
CA ALA A 147 -1.78 -10.27 2.48
C ALA A 147 -0.71 -10.77 1.52
N HIS A 148 -0.99 -10.82 0.21
CA HIS A 148 0.02 -11.16 -0.81
C HIS A 148 1.20 -10.18 -0.82
N ILE A 149 0.94 -8.87 -0.68
CA ILE A 149 2.00 -7.86 -0.51
C ILE A 149 2.79 -8.11 0.79
N ALA A 150 2.09 -8.40 1.89
CA ALA A 150 2.73 -8.66 3.17
C ALA A 150 3.58 -9.94 3.18
N MET A 151 3.22 -10.97 2.41
CA MET A 151 4.04 -12.17 2.22
C MET A 151 5.43 -11.79 1.68
N THR A 152 5.51 -10.96 0.64
CA THR A 152 6.81 -10.52 0.10
C THR A 152 7.64 -9.76 1.14
N LEU A 153 7.01 -8.93 1.99
CA LEU A 153 7.72 -8.20 3.05
C LEU A 153 8.38 -9.13 4.09
N ILE A 154 7.80 -10.31 4.32
CA ILE A 154 8.33 -11.34 5.22
C ILE A 154 9.12 -12.43 4.49
N GLY A 155 9.45 -12.21 3.21
CA GLY A 155 10.27 -13.12 2.39
C GLY A 155 9.52 -14.34 1.87
N GLU A 156 8.19 -14.39 2.01
CA GLU A 156 7.33 -15.49 1.57
C GLU A 156 6.66 -15.16 0.23
N GLY A 157 6.11 -16.17 -0.44
CA GLY A 157 5.41 -16.01 -1.72
C GLY A 157 6.34 -15.63 -2.88
N GLU A 158 5.74 -15.06 -3.91
CA GLU A 158 6.41 -14.73 -5.17
C GLU A 158 6.30 -13.23 -5.48
N CYS A 159 7.24 -12.74 -6.27
CA CYS A 159 7.27 -11.36 -6.74
C CYS A 159 7.89 -11.27 -8.14
N PHE A 160 7.60 -10.18 -8.83
CA PHE A 160 8.35 -9.77 -10.01
C PHE A 160 9.64 -9.07 -9.60
N LEU A 161 10.73 -9.48 -10.24
CA LEU A 161 12.00 -8.77 -10.25
C LEU A 161 12.58 -8.82 -11.68
N ASP A 162 12.93 -7.66 -12.23
CA ASP A 162 13.47 -7.51 -13.58
C ASP A 162 12.59 -8.21 -14.65
N GLY A 163 11.27 -8.11 -14.50
CA GLY A 163 10.27 -8.68 -15.41
C GLY A 163 10.03 -10.19 -15.26
N LYS A 164 10.66 -10.87 -14.28
CA LYS A 164 10.51 -12.30 -14.05
C LYS A 164 9.89 -12.59 -12.69
N VAL A 165 9.04 -13.61 -12.63
CA VAL A 165 8.54 -14.14 -11.36
C VAL A 165 9.65 -14.95 -10.69
N VAL A 166 9.92 -14.63 -9.43
CA VAL A 166 10.88 -15.32 -8.56
C VAL A 166 10.29 -15.39 -7.14
N SER A 167 10.85 -16.26 -6.29
CA SER A 167 10.49 -16.23 -4.87
C SER A 167 10.91 -14.89 -4.22
N SER A 168 10.08 -14.39 -3.31
CA SER A 168 10.33 -13.12 -2.61
C SER A 168 11.66 -13.12 -1.87
N SER A 169 12.01 -14.23 -1.21
CA SER A 169 13.29 -14.39 -0.51
C SER A 169 14.50 -14.23 -1.44
N GLN A 170 14.48 -14.86 -2.62
CA GLN A 170 15.54 -14.71 -3.62
C GLN A 170 15.63 -13.29 -4.16
N ALA A 171 14.49 -12.62 -4.40
CA ALA A 171 14.49 -11.23 -4.86
C ALA A 171 15.11 -10.30 -3.81
N MET A 172 14.74 -10.47 -2.54
CA MET A 172 15.28 -9.68 -1.42
C MET A 172 16.77 -9.93 -1.25
N GLU A 173 17.23 -11.19 -1.31
CA GLU A 173 18.66 -11.54 -1.25
C GLU A 173 19.47 -10.84 -2.35
N ARG A 174 19.00 -10.89 -3.60
CA ARG A 174 19.66 -10.22 -4.74
C ARG A 174 19.79 -8.71 -4.57
N LYS A 175 18.84 -8.08 -3.86
CA LYS A 175 18.85 -6.64 -3.54
C LYS A 175 19.41 -6.34 -2.15
N LYS A 176 19.99 -7.33 -1.46
CA LYS A 176 20.56 -7.21 -0.10
C LYS A 176 19.56 -6.70 0.94
N LEU A 177 18.29 -7.04 0.77
CA LEU A 177 17.22 -6.75 1.71
C LEU A 177 16.96 -7.96 2.61
N GLN A 178 16.57 -7.70 3.85
CA GLN A 178 16.27 -8.75 4.83
C GLN A 178 14.75 -8.86 5.04
N PRO A 179 14.17 -10.06 5.04
CA PRO A 179 12.76 -10.26 5.41
C PRO A 179 12.41 -9.63 6.76
N LEU A 180 11.20 -9.10 6.89
CA LEU A 180 10.71 -8.60 8.18
C LEU A 180 10.30 -9.75 9.09
N VAL A 181 10.68 -9.66 10.36
CA VAL A 181 10.02 -10.39 11.45
C VAL A 181 8.96 -9.46 12.02
N LEU A 182 7.69 -9.78 11.75
CA LEU A 182 6.55 -8.98 12.20
C LEU A 182 6.38 -9.07 13.71
N LYS A 183 6.09 -7.91 14.32
CA LYS A 183 5.78 -7.78 15.74
C LYS A 183 4.30 -7.48 15.94
N SER A 184 3.85 -7.57 17.18
CA SER A 184 2.50 -7.19 17.63
C SER A 184 1.86 -6.09 16.79
N LYS A 185 0.65 -6.36 16.28
CA LYS A 185 -0.20 -5.51 15.43
C LYS A 185 0.26 -5.32 13.98
N GLU A 186 1.50 -5.68 13.61
CA GLU A 186 2.03 -5.35 12.29
C GLU A 186 1.46 -6.19 11.15
N GLY A 187 1.20 -7.49 11.37
CA GLY A 187 0.54 -8.34 10.37
C GLY A 187 -0.86 -7.81 10.06
N LEU A 188 -1.69 -7.61 11.09
CA LEU A 188 -3.01 -7.00 10.92
C LEU A 188 -2.94 -5.61 10.29
N SER A 189 -1.98 -4.78 10.72
CA SER A 189 -1.76 -3.45 10.17
C SER A 189 -1.21 -3.46 8.74
N LEU A 190 -0.73 -4.56 8.18
CA LEU A 190 -0.39 -4.58 6.76
C LEU A 190 -1.64 -4.89 5.92
N LEU A 191 -2.48 -5.79 6.41
CA LEU A 191 -3.65 -6.31 5.70
C LEU A 191 -4.89 -5.42 5.84
N ASN A 192 -5.09 -4.77 6.97
CA ASN A 192 -6.33 -4.07 7.28
C ASN A 192 -6.34 -2.64 6.73
N GLY A 193 -6.90 -2.46 5.55
CA GLY A 193 -7.11 -1.14 4.94
C GLY A 193 -7.60 -1.26 3.50
N THR A 194 -7.92 -0.13 2.89
CA THR A 194 -8.48 -0.04 1.53
C THR A 194 -7.42 0.31 0.47
N ALA A 195 -6.14 0.03 0.75
CA ALA A 195 -5.05 0.46 -0.11
C ALA A 195 -5.08 -0.20 -1.50
N PHE A 196 -5.67 -1.40 -1.63
CA PHE A 196 -5.80 -2.06 -2.93
C PHE A 196 -6.75 -1.29 -3.84
N MET A 197 -7.99 -1.08 -3.37
CA MET A 197 -8.97 -0.30 -4.14
C MET A 197 -8.56 1.16 -4.31
N ALA A 198 -7.94 1.77 -3.29
CA ALA A 198 -7.51 3.16 -3.34
C ALA A 198 -6.32 3.38 -4.28
N GLY A 199 -5.36 2.45 -4.33
CA GLY A 199 -4.25 2.49 -5.28
C GLY A 199 -4.74 2.37 -6.73
N ILE A 200 -5.59 1.39 -7.02
CA ILE A 200 -6.19 1.22 -8.35
C ILE A 200 -7.05 2.43 -8.73
N GLY A 201 -7.90 2.88 -7.81
CA GLY A 201 -8.76 4.05 -7.99
C GLY A 201 -7.95 5.31 -8.27
N ALA A 202 -6.86 5.54 -7.54
CA ALA A 202 -5.98 6.68 -7.76
C ALA A 202 -5.39 6.69 -9.18
N CYS A 203 -4.88 5.56 -9.66
CA CYS A 203 -4.34 5.44 -11.01
C CYS A 203 -5.42 5.64 -12.09
N ALA A 204 -6.61 5.06 -11.88
CA ALA A 204 -7.74 5.22 -12.78
C ALA A 204 -8.18 6.69 -12.86
N THR A 205 -8.34 7.35 -11.70
CA THR A 205 -8.69 8.77 -11.63
C THR A 205 -7.63 9.64 -12.30
N HIS A 206 -6.34 9.42 -12.03
CA HIS A 206 -5.27 10.16 -12.69
C HIS A 206 -5.33 10.04 -14.22
N THR A 207 -5.47 8.81 -14.72
CA THR A 207 -5.56 8.52 -16.16
C THR A 207 -6.75 9.23 -16.80
N VAL A 208 -7.93 9.16 -16.18
CA VAL A 208 -9.13 9.84 -16.67
C VAL A 208 -8.95 11.36 -16.68
N THR A 209 -8.37 11.95 -15.63
CA THR A 209 -8.09 13.39 -15.58
C THR A 209 -7.17 13.83 -16.73
N GLN A 210 -6.12 13.07 -17.04
CA GLN A 210 -5.23 13.37 -18.17
C GLN A 210 -5.94 13.27 -19.52
N LEU A 211 -6.79 12.26 -19.70
CA LEU A 211 -7.58 12.10 -20.93
C LEU A 211 -8.53 13.28 -21.16
N PHE A 212 -9.21 13.76 -20.11
CA PHE A 212 -10.08 14.93 -20.20
C PHE A 212 -9.30 16.22 -20.49
N ALA A 213 -8.17 16.43 -19.83
CA ALA A 213 -7.30 17.59 -20.07
C ALA A 213 -6.77 17.61 -21.52
N GLY A 214 -6.26 16.47 -22.00
CA GLY A 214 -5.77 16.34 -23.38
C GLY A 214 -6.83 16.61 -24.43
N ARG A 215 -8.09 16.22 -24.18
CA ARG A 215 -9.22 16.51 -25.08
C ARG A 215 -9.56 18.00 -25.15
N LEU A 216 -9.47 18.73 -24.04
CA LEU A 216 -9.68 20.19 -24.03
C LEU A 216 -8.60 20.91 -24.84
N HIS A 217 -7.35 20.45 -24.77
CA HIS A 217 -6.27 20.97 -25.61
C HIS A 217 -6.50 20.67 -27.10
N ALA A 218 -6.89 19.45 -27.45
CA ALA A 218 -7.20 19.09 -28.84
C ALA A 218 -8.41 19.86 -29.43
N GLN A 219 -9.39 20.24 -28.62
CA GLN A 219 -10.51 21.09 -29.04
C GLN A 219 -10.08 22.55 -29.28
N ASN A 220 -9.15 23.07 -28.49
CA ASN A 220 -8.59 24.41 -28.68
C ASN A 220 -7.61 24.49 -29.87
N ASP A 221 -6.95 23.37 -30.21
CA ASP A 221 -6.01 23.28 -31.34
C ASP A 221 -6.70 22.87 -32.66
N SER A 222 -8.02 22.66 -32.66
CA SER A 222 -8.79 22.42 -33.89
C SER A 222 -9.02 23.74 -34.64
N PRO A 223 -8.43 23.96 -35.83
CA PRO A 223 -8.68 25.16 -36.64
C PRO A 223 -10.06 25.06 -37.29
N GLY A 224 -11.13 25.26 -36.53
CA GLY A 224 -12.49 25.09 -37.06
C GLY A 224 -13.64 25.47 -36.15
N VAL A 225 -13.43 25.66 -34.84
CA VAL A 225 -14.51 26.09 -33.93
C VAL A 225 -14.13 27.38 -33.23
N ARG A 226 -13.88 28.45 -34.02
CA ARG A 226 -14.19 29.79 -33.51
C ARG A 226 -15.71 29.86 -33.44
N GLY A 227 -16.26 29.69 -32.24
CA GLY A 227 -17.66 30.00 -31.97
C GLY A 227 -17.92 31.42 -32.48
N GLY A 228 -18.64 31.52 -33.59
CA GLY A 228 -19.07 32.80 -34.09
C GLY A 228 -19.98 33.43 -33.04
N GLU A 229 -19.55 34.55 -32.48
CA GLU A 229 -20.45 35.52 -31.87
C GLU A 229 -21.50 35.92 -32.92
N ARG A 230 -22.64 35.22 -32.92
CA ARG A 230 -23.87 35.66 -33.56
C ARG A 230 -25.02 35.47 -32.59
N HIS A 231 -25.04 36.30 -31.55
CA HIS A 231 -26.26 36.66 -30.82
C HIS A 231 -26.20 38.16 -30.50
N ASN A 232 -26.29 38.98 -31.55
CA ASN A 232 -27.01 40.25 -31.51
C ASN A 232 -26.96 40.90 -32.89
N ARG A 233 -28.00 40.68 -33.69
CA ARG A 233 -28.57 41.65 -34.62
C ARG A 233 -29.90 41.14 -35.18
N LEU A 234 -30.96 41.84 -34.77
CA LEU A 234 -32.23 42.10 -35.48
C LEU A 234 -33.21 40.92 -35.66
N CYS A 235 -34.20 40.83 -34.77
CA CYS A 235 -35.60 41.24 -35.02
C CYS A 235 -36.26 41.62 -33.69
#